data_AF-A0A5C6GKN3-F1
#
_entry.id   AF-A0A5C6GKN3-F1
#
_cell.length_a   1.000
_cell.length_b   1.000
_cell.length_c   1.000
_cell.angle_alpha   90.00
_cell.angle_beta   90.00
_cell.angle_gamma   90.00
#
_symmetry.space_group_name_H-M   'P 1'
#
loop_
_entity.id
_entity.type
_entity.pdbx_description
1 polymer ?
#
loop_
_entity_poly.entity_id
_entity_poly.type
_entity_poly.pdbx_seq_one_letter_code
_entity_poly.pdbx_strand_id
1 'polypeptide(L)'
;MRLKEVLWTLCRDERVHLAAIGLAAFGLVHTITTISGIFRADNEIPPKEPKTQYITQETEDSLQLRTLDKLLVHPNYSIREVATKILCDRAINDHETLRTLFYGITRPEYEYRMKCLRALALLTGQTMGFDGLAQLNNERAYTALVRSLELSLRDTEPPDLTNNHWDEYYVRDMSERFCLMFIHELISKYGSNALIKAKFVEKWLAKQKWGEDPAARIHNFKAYMDLKDNRLVEVVDRIKSSKRGLRALEQAGLINNSRRLTRTTDVIMEIEEEIVGEAGPVNRVRRPMRETSAEEQRLRRQHREAMVLNDGTRPFGREDIIERDHGSPTSAP
;
A
#
# COMPACT_ATOMS: atom_id res chain seq x y z
N MET A 1 59.71 -63.72 49.83
CA MET A 1 61.01 -63.19 49.37
C MET A 1 61.04 -62.82 47.87
N ARG A 2 60.40 -63.57 46.96
CA ARG A 2 60.55 -63.35 45.51
C ARG A 2 59.97 -62.04 44.92
N LEU A 3 58.99 -61.37 45.54
CA LEU A 3 58.35 -60.18 44.93
C LEU A 3 59.23 -58.92 44.99
N LYS A 4 59.95 -58.72 46.10
CA LYS A 4 60.80 -57.54 46.31
C LYS A 4 62.04 -57.56 45.42
N GLU A 5 62.63 -58.72 45.19
CA GLU A 5 63.78 -58.89 44.31
C GLU A 5 63.41 -58.72 42.84
N VAL A 6 62.24 -59.23 42.42
CA VAL A 6 61.70 -59.01 41.07
C VAL A 6 61.37 -57.53 40.83
N LEU A 7 60.79 -56.84 41.82
CA LEU A 7 60.57 -55.39 41.73
C LEU A 7 61.88 -54.60 41.61
N TRP A 8 62.94 -55.02 42.30
CA TRP A 8 64.23 -54.35 42.28
C TRP A 8 64.98 -54.55 40.95
N THR A 9 64.86 -55.72 40.31
CA THR A 9 65.43 -55.96 38.98
C THR A 9 64.61 -55.29 37.88
N LEU A 10 63.27 -55.26 38.02
CA LEU A 10 62.36 -54.56 37.11
C LEU A 10 62.61 -53.03 37.14
N CYS A 11 62.82 -52.46 38.33
CA CYS A 11 63.17 -51.05 38.50
C CYS A 11 64.56 -50.68 37.98
N ARG A 12 65.42 -51.65 37.62
CA ARG A 12 66.76 -51.38 37.08
C ARG A 12 66.84 -51.58 35.57
N ASP A 13 65.74 -52.00 34.95
CA ASP A 13 65.61 -52.17 33.51
C ASP A 13 65.35 -50.81 32.85
N GLU A 14 66.21 -50.43 31.91
CA GLU A 14 66.15 -49.19 31.15
C GLU A 14 64.83 -49.07 30.35
N ARG A 15 64.23 -50.21 29.97
CA ARG A 15 62.93 -50.28 29.29
C ARG A 15 61.78 -49.81 30.17
N VAL A 16 61.87 -50.05 31.48
CA VAL A 16 60.84 -49.64 32.45
C VAL A 16 60.91 -48.13 32.70
N HIS A 17 62.11 -47.55 32.67
CA HIS A 17 62.30 -46.10 32.74
C HIS A 17 61.75 -45.42 31.48
N LEU A 18 62.04 -45.94 30.29
CA LEU A 18 61.50 -45.42 29.04
C LEU A 18 59.98 -45.53 28.99
N ALA A 19 59.41 -46.63 29.46
CA ALA A 19 57.96 -46.81 29.56
C ALA A 19 57.33 -45.83 30.57
N ALA A 20 57.95 -45.62 31.73
CA ALA A 20 57.47 -44.69 32.75
C ALA A 20 57.54 -43.22 32.26
N ILE A 21 58.62 -42.84 31.58
CA ILE A 21 58.76 -41.50 30.96
C ILE A 21 57.72 -41.33 29.85
N GLY A 22 57.52 -42.35 29.00
CA GLY A 22 56.50 -42.32 27.95
C GLY A 22 55.08 -42.16 28.51
N LEU A 23 54.77 -42.86 29.61
CA LEU A 23 53.47 -42.78 30.27
C LEU A 23 53.27 -41.43 30.98
N ALA A 24 54.31 -40.87 31.59
CA ALA A 24 54.28 -39.54 32.17
C ALA A 24 54.09 -38.44 31.11
N ALA A 25 54.81 -38.54 29.98
CA ALA A 25 54.70 -37.61 28.86
C ALA A 25 53.30 -37.68 28.21
N PHE A 26 52.76 -38.88 28.00
CA PHE A 26 51.40 -39.07 27.52
C PHE A 26 50.38 -38.47 28.47
N GLY A 27 50.53 -38.70 29.78
CA GLY A 27 49.68 -38.10 30.81
C GLY A 27 49.68 -36.57 30.76
N LEU A 28 50.85 -35.94 30.62
CA LEU A 28 50.98 -34.48 30.49
C LEU A 28 50.32 -33.93 29.23
N VAL A 29 50.54 -34.56 28.08
CA VAL A 29 49.91 -34.11 26.83
C VAL A 29 48.40 -34.30 26.89
N HIS A 30 47.93 -35.39 27.48
CA HIS A 30 46.51 -35.66 27.64
C HIS A 30 45.82 -34.66 28.59
N THR A 31 46.47 -34.28 29.69
CA THR A 31 45.92 -33.26 30.60
C THR A 31 45.91 -31.87 29.96
N ILE A 32 46.96 -31.49 29.24
CA ILE A 32 47.01 -30.19 28.54
C ILE A 32 45.92 -30.11 27.48
N THR A 33 45.71 -31.16 26.69
CA THR A 33 44.70 -31.19 25.62
C THR A 33 43.27 -31.15 26.17
N THR A 34 43.00 -31.89 27.24
CA THR A 34 41.67 -31.88 27.90
C THR A 34 41.37 -30.56 28.58
N ILE A 35 42.32 -30.00 29.34
CA ILE A 35 42.16 -28.69 30.00
C ILE A 35 41.96 -27.59 28.96
N SER A 36 42.71 -27.61 27.86
CA SER A 36 42.54 -26.65 26.77
C SER A 36 41.18 -26.80 26.08
N GLY A 37 40.66 -28.02 25.97
CA GLY A 37 39.31 -28.29 25.46
C GLY A 37 38.22 -27.70 26.35
N ILE A 38 38.35 -27.85 27.67
CA ILE A 38 37.41 -27.28 28.66
C ILE A 38 37.43 -25.76 28.59
N PHE A 39 38.63 -25.14 28.63
CA PHE A 39 38.73 -23.68 28.52
C PHE A 39 38.24 -23.14 27.18
N ARG A 40 38.39 -23.89 26.09
CA ARG A 40 37.88 -23.49 24.78
C ARG A 40 36.36 -23.55 24.74
N ALA A 41 35.75 -24.58 25.32
CA ALA A 41 34.29 -24.70 25.43
C ALA A 41 33.72 -23.59 26.34
N ASP A 42 34.36 -23.31 27.47
CA ASP A 42 33.91 -22.28 28.42
C ASP A 42 34.10 -20.84 27.88
N ASN A 43 35.03 -20.63 26.95
CA ASN A 43 35.28 -19.34 26.31
C ASN A 43 34.71 -19.24 24.88
N GLU A 44 33.95 -20.22 24.42
CA GLU A 44 33.26 -20.12 23.15
C GLU A 44 32.12 -19.10 23.31
N ILE A 45 32.39 -17.85 22.91
CA ILE A 45 31.38 -16.80 22.90
C ILE A 45 30.37 -17.19 21.82
N PRO A 46 29.12 -17.57 22.18
CA PRO A 46 28.13 -17.90 21.17
C PRO A 46 27.98 -16.67 20.25
N PRO A 47 27.91 -16.85 18.92
CA PRO A 47 27.72 -15.74 18.02
C PRO A 47 26.48 -14.99 18.49
N LYS A 48 26.68 -13.74 18.91
CA LYS A 48 25.61 -12.90 19.44
C LYS A 48 24.54 -12.85 18.36
N GLU A 49 23.40 -13.50 18.59
CA GLU A 49 22.27 -13.44 17.69
C GLU A 49 22.05 -11.97 17.34
N PRO A 50 21.98 -11.61 16.04
CA PRO A 50 21.80 -10.23 15.67
C PRO A 50 20.51 -9.80 16.33
N LYS A 51 20.62 -8.89 17.31
CA LYS A 51 19.44 -8.25 17.91
C LYS A 51 18.59 -7.80 16.74
N THR A 52 17.33 -8.21 16.73
CA THR A 52 16.35 -7.75 15.75
C THR A 52 16.27 -6.24 15.85
N GLN A 53 17.11 -5.55 15.07
CA GLN A 53 17.01 -4.12 14.92
C GLN A 53 15.74 -3.91 14.11
N TYR A 54 14.71 -3.43 14.80
CA TYR A 54 13.54 -2.89 14.11
C TYR A 54 14.05 -1.76 13.22
N ILE A 55 13.92 -1.96 11.91
CA ILE A 55 14.20 -0.92 10.92
C ILE A 55 13.23 0.21 11.23
N THR A 56 13.74 1.33 11.74
CA THR A 56 12.95 2.53 12.01
C THR A 56 12.86 3.36 10.74
N GLN A 57 11.86 4.24 10.63
CA GLN A 57 11.73 5.17 9.50
C GLN A 57 13.03 5.96 9.24
N GLU A 58 13.73 6.37 10.31
CA GLU A 58 15.02 7.07 10.21
C GLU A 58 16.09 6.22 9.50
N THR A 59 16.08 4.90 9.71
CA THR A 59 17.02 4.01 9.00
C THR A 59 16.67 3.87 7.52
N GLU A 60 15.38 3.86 7.15
CA GLU A 60 14.95 3.85 5.75
C GLU A 60 15.31 5.15 5.02
N ASP A 61 15.14 6.29 5.69
CA ASP A 61 15.48 7.61 5.15
C ASP A 61 17.00 7.81 5.03
N SER A 62 17.79 7.21 5.92
CA SER A 62 19.25 7.26 5.90
C SER A 62 19.89 6.48 4.74
N LEU A 63 19.13 5.59 4.07
CA LEU A 63 19.64 4.83 2.93
C LEU A 63 20.03 5.77 1.80
N GLN A 64 21.26 5.64 1.34
CA GLN A 64 21.76 6.43 0.22
C GLN A 64 21.03 6.05 -1.08
N LEU A 65 20.71 7.02 -1.93
CA LEU A 65 20.00 6.78 -3.19
C LEU A 65 20.71 5.77 -4.09
N ARG A 66 22.05 5.79 -4.11
CA ARG A 66 22.88 4.80 -4.83
C ARG A 66 22.71 3.36 -4.32
N THR A 67 22.41 3.19 -3.03
CA THR A 67 22.14 1.87 -2.44
C THR A 67 20.76 1.41 -2.87
N LEU A 68 19.78 2.32 -2.82
CA LEU A 68 18.41 2.04 -3.23
C LEU A 68 18.35 1.63 -4.71
N ASP A 69 19.10 2.32 -5.58
CA ASP A 69 19.23 1.97 -6.99
C ASP A 69 19.71 0.52 -7.21
N LYS A 70 20.71 0.08 -6.46
CA LYS A 70 21.16 -1.32 -6.49
C LYS A 70 20.09 -2.30 -5.99
N LEU A 71 19.35 -1.93 -4.95
CA LEU A 71 18.30 -2.78 -4.38
C LEU A 71 17.10 -2.91 -5.32
N LEU A 72 16.78 -1.87 -6.10
CA LEU A 72 15.70 -1.89 -7.10
C LEU A 72 16.00 -2.83 -8.28
N VAL A 73 17.27 -3.05 -8.60
CA VAL A 73 17.71 -3.98 -9.67
C VAL A 73 17.99 -5.39 -9.14
N HIS A 74 17.86 -5.62 -7.83
CA HIS A 74 18.18 -6.89 -7.21
C HIS A 74 17.32 -8.05 -7.76
N PRO A 75 17.86 -9.26 -8.00
CA PRO A 75 17.09 -10.38 -8.56
C PRO A 75 15.93 -10.84 -7.67
N ASN A 76 16.11 -10.76 -6.34
CA ASN A 76 15.07 -11.10 -5.37
C ASN A 76 13.93 -10.06 -5.38
N TYR A 77 12.73 -10.52 -5.72
CA TYR A 77 11.51 -9.72 -5.76
C TYR A 77 11.21 -9.01 -4.43
N SER A 78 11.33 -9.70 -3.29
CA SER A 78 11.01 -9.12 -1.98
C SER A 78 11.92 -7.94 -1.65
N ILE A 79 13.19 -8.01 -2.05
CA ILE A 79 14.14 -6.90 -1.86
C ILE A 79 13.77 -5.71 -2.75
N ARG A 80 13.43 -5.96 -4.03
CA ARG A 80 12.97 -4.90 -4.94
C ARG A 80 11.68 -4.24 -4.46
N GLU A 81 10.73 -5.03 -3.96
CA GLU A 81 9.45 -4.54 -3.46
C GLU A 81 9.65 -3.60 -2.26
N VAL A 82 10.45 -4.02 -1.27
CA VAL A 82 10.78 -3.18 -0.11
C VAL A 82 11.53 -1.92 -0.53
N ALA A 83 12.52 -2.03 -1.42
CA ALA A 83 13.23 -0.88 -1.96
C ALA A 83 12.30 0.10 -2.70
N THR A 84 11.31 -0.42 -3.43
CA THR A 84 10.31 0.39 -4.13
C THR A 84 9.43 1.15 -3.13
N LYS A 85 8.99 0.50 -2.04
CA LYS A 85 8.21 1.15 -0.97
C LYS A 85 9.00 2.27 -0.30
N ILE A 86 10.23 1.99 0.13
CA ILE A 86 11.12 3.01 0.72
C ILE A 86 11.32 4.19 -0.22
N LEU A 87 11.54 3.94 -1.51
CA LEU A 87 11.65 5.01 -2.51
C LEU A 87 10.37 5.84 -2.60
N CYS A 88 9.21 5.18 -2.67
CA CYS A 88 7.92 5.84 -2.81
C CYS A 88 7.55 6.66 -1.57
N ASP A 89 7.79 6.11 -0.38
CA ASP A 89 7.52 6.79 0.90
C ASP A 89 8.44 8.01 1.09
N ARG A 90 9.68 7.96 0.60
CA ARG A 90 10.56 9.14 0.59
C ARG A 90 10.10 10.18 -0.42
N ALA A 91 9.77 9.75 -1.64
CA ALA A 91 9.38 10.65 -2.72
C ALA A 91 8.03 11.34 -2.49
N ILE A 92 7.08 10.70 -1.82
CA ILE A 92 5.78 11.32 -1.49
C ILE A 92 5.90 12.38 -0.39
N ASN A 93 6.88 12.24 0.50
CA ASN A 93 7.14 13.19 1.59
C ASN A 93 8.06 14.33 1.15
N ASP A 94 8.78 14.20 0.03
CA ASP A 94 9.56 15.28 -0.55
C ASP A 94 8.73 16.24 -1.41
N HIS A 95 8.59 17.48 -0.94
CA HIS A 95 7.86 18.54 -1.63
C HIS A 95 8.48 18.94 -2.98
N GLU A 96 9.80 18.83 -3.14
CA GLU A 96 10.46 19.19 -4.40
C GLU A 96 10.17 18.17 -5.50
N THR A 97 10.21 16.88 -5.16
CA THR A 97 9.79 15.79 -6.04
C THR A 97 8.34 15.95 -6.49
N LEU A 98 7.40 16.18 -5.55
CA LEU A 98 6.01 16.42 -5.90
C LEU A 98 5.82 17.65 -6.77
N ARG A 99 6.52 18.75 -6.47
CA ARG A 99 6.49 19.96 -7.31
C ARG A 99 6.98 19.67 -8.73
N THR A 100 8.03 18.87 -8.88
CA THR A 100 8.58 18.48 -10.19
C THR A 100 7.59 17.61 -10.96
N LEU A 101 6.93 16.65 -10.30
CA LEU A 101 5.91 15.82 -10.91
C LEU A 101 4.68 16.62 -11.33
N PHE A 102 4.18 17.52 -10.47
CA PHE A 102 3.06 18.40 -10.82
C PHE A 102 3.41 19.34 -11.97
N TYR A 103 4.63 19.88 -11.99
CA TYR A 103 5.09 20.67 -13.13
C TYR A 103 5.15 19.81 -14.40
N GLY A 104 5.67 18.59 -14.30
CA GLY A 104 5.76 17.66 -15.43
C GLY A 104 4.42 17.30 -16.05
N ILE A 105 3.36 17.10 -15.24
CA ILE A 105 2.02 16.82 -15.78
C ILE A 105 1.38 18.04 -16.47
N THR A 106 1.93 19.25 -16.30
CA THR A 106 1.43 20.45 -17.02
C THR A 106 2.15 20.71 -18.34
N ARG A 107 3.14 19.89 -18.70
CA ARG A 107 3.93 20.06 -19.94
C ARG A 107 3.15 19.52 -21.15
N PRO A 108 3.27 20.15 -22.32
CA PRO A 108 2.55 19.73 -23.53
C PRO A 108 3.06 18.40 -24.11
N GLU A 109 4.30 18.01 -23.80
CA GLU A 109 4.89 16.78 -24.32
C GLU A 109 4.27 15.54 -23.67
N TYR A 110 3.54 14.76 -24.48
CA TYR A 110 2.72 13.63 -24.02
C TYR A 110 3.52 12.59 -23.24
N GLU A 111 4.65 12.12 -23.78
CA GLU A 111 5.46 11.06 -23.16
C GLU A 111 6.01 11.48 -21.78
N TYR A 112 6.48 12.72 -21.66
CA TYR A 112 6.94 13.26 -20.39
C TYR A 112 5.79 13.38 -19.38
N ARG A 113 4.63 13.86 -19.84
CA ARG A 113 3.42 13.97 -19.01
C ARG A 113 2.95 12.61 -18.50
N MET A 114 2.91 11.61 -19.39
CA MET A 114 2.56 10.23 -19.07
C MET A 114 3.54 9.61 -18.08
N LYS A 115 4.85 9.83 -18.26
CA LYS A 115 5.88 9.38 -17.31
C LYS A 115 5.64 9.96 -15.92
N CYS A 116 5.33 11.25 -15.81
CA CYS A 116 5.00 11.89 -14.53
C CYS A 116 3.70 11.34 -13.92
N LEU A 117 2.66 11.10 -14.71
CA LEU A 117 1.39 10.51 -14.22
C LEU A 117 1.59 9.07 -13.72
N ARG A 118 2.37 8.26 -14.43
CA ARG A 118 2.72 6.89 -14.00
C ARG A 118 3.55 6.90 -12.72
N ALA A 119 4.52 7.81 -12.63
CA ALA A 119 5.30 7.99 -11.40
C ALA A 119 4.39 8.37 -10.23
N LEU A 120 3.49 9.34 -10.39
CA LEU A 120 2.50 9.69 -9.37
C LEU A 120 1.63 8.50 -8.98
N ALA A 121 1.19 7.68 -9.95
CA ALA A 121 0.32 6.53 -9.67
C ALA A 121 1.05 5.43 -8.90
N LEU A 122 2.34 5.24 -9.20
CA LEU A 122 3.21 4.35 -8.43
C LEU A 122 3.37 4.87 -7.00
N LEU A 123 3.66 6.17 -6.82
CA LEU A 123 3.83 6.76 -5.49
C LEU A 123 2.58 6.57 -4.63
N THR A 124 1.40 6.93 -5.14
CA THR A 124 0.15 6.80 -4.36
C THR A 124 -0.29 5.36 -4.16
N GLY A 125 0.05 4.46 -5.07
CA GLY A 125 -0.32 3.05 -4.99
C GLY A 125 0.56 2.22 -4.05
N GLN A 126 1.81 2.63 -3.83
CA GLN A 126 2.77 1.92 -2.98
C GLN A 126 2.78 2.42 -1.53
N THR A 127 2.38 3.67 -1.27
CA THR A 127 2.29 4.22 0.08
C THR A 127 1.21 3.49 0.86
N MET A 128 1.62 2.67 1.83
CA MET A 128 0.72 1.92 2.70
C MET A 128 0.01 2.89 3.64
N GLY A 129 -1.24 3.22 3.32
CA GLY A 129 -2.08 4.05 4.17
C GLY A 129 -2.32 5.44 3.61
N PHE A 130 -3.34 6.06 4.17
CA PHE A 130 -4.08 7.21 3.69
C PHE A 130 -3.29 8.52 3.44
N ASP A 131 -1.97 8.54 3.60
CA ASP A 131 -1.14 9.75 3.62
C ASP A 131 -0.67 10.20 2.23
N GLY A 132 -0.41 9.29 1.29
CA GLY A 132 0.06 9.69 -0.04
C GLY A 132 -0.96 10.57 -0.78
N LEU A 133 -2.25 10.22 -0.69
CA LEU A 133 -3.33 11.02 -1.24
C LEU A 133 -3.53 12.36 -0.49
N ALA A 134 -3.16 12.42 0.79
CA ALA A 134 -3.24 13.65 1.58
C ALA A 134 -2.24 14.70 1.07
N GLN A 135 -1.02 14.28 0.70
CA GLN A 135 -0.01 15.17 0.12
C GLN A 135 -0.46 15.74 -1.23
N LEU A 136 -1.30 15.00 -1.97
CA LEU A 136 -1.90 15.46 -3.22
C LEU A 136 -3.11 16.40 -3.03
N ASN A 137 -3.68 16.53 -1.83
CA ASN A 137 -4.84 17.38 -1.58
C ASN A 137 -4.45 18.87 -1.43
N ASN A 138 -3.88 19.44 -2.48
CA ASN A 138 -3.48 20.84 -2.52
C ASN A 138 -3.96 21.52 -3.82
N GLU A 139 -4.17 22.84 -3.80
CA GLU A 139 -4.74 23.57 -4.94
C GLU A 139 -3.87 23.45 -6.22
N ARG A 140 -2.55 23.29 -6.04
CA ARG A 140 -1.59 23.11 -7.15
C ARG A 140 -1.82 21.79 -7.87
N ALA A 141 -2.04 20.69 -7.13
CA ALA A 141 -2.29 19.37 -7.67
C ALA A 141 -3.58 19.33 -8.48
N TYR A 142 -4.69 19.85 -7.95
CA TYR A 142 -5.95 19.95 -8.71
C TYR A 142 -5.77 20.79 -9.98
N THR A 143 -5.08 21.92 -9.89
CA THR A 143 -4.82 22.78 -11.06
C THR A 143 -3.96 22.07 -12.11
N ALA A 144 -2.94 21.33 -11.67
CA ALA A 144 -2.05 20.56 -12.54
C ALA A 144 -2.78 19.39 -13.22
N LEU A 145 -3.63 18.66 -12.48
CA LEU A 145 -4.48 17.59 -13.02
C LEU A 145 -5.48 18.13 -14.05
N VAL A 146 -6.18 19.24 -13.74
CA VAL A 146 -7.10 19.88 -14.71
C VAL A 146 -6.35 20.41 -15.93
N ARG A 147 -5.12 20.92 -15.76
CA ARG A 147 -4.31 21.35 -16.89
C ARG A 147 -3.86 20.17 -17.77
N SER A 148 -3.47 19.05 -17.16
CA SER A 148 -3.15 17.81 -17.89
C SER A 148 -4.35 17.31 -18.70
N LEU A 149 -5.55 17.33 -18.11
CA LEU A 149 -6.80 17.04 -18.83
C LEU A 149 -7.08 18.01 -19.97
N GLU A 150 -6.85 19.31 -19.77
CA GLU A 150 -7.00 20.29 -20.85
C GLU A 150 -6.04 20.03 -22.03
N LEU A 151 -4.85 19.49 -21.75
CA LEU A 151 -3.90 19.08 -22.78
C LEU A 151 -4.34 17.79 -23.48
N SER A 152 -4.96 16.83 -22.77
CA SER A 152 -5.44 15.58 -23.38
C SER A 152 -6.46 15.81 -24.49
N LEU A 153 -7.25 16.89 -24.42
CA LEU A 153 -8.16 17.31 -25.49
C LEU A 153 -7.47 17.60 -26.83
N ARG A 154 -6.17 17.90 -26.82
CA ARG A 154 -5.37 18.19 -28.02
C ARG A 154 -4.63 16.97 -28.54
N ASP A 155 -4.36 16.00 -27.68
CA ASP A 155 -3.55 14.83 -27.99
C ASP A 155 -4.39 13.74 -28.67
N THR A 156 -5.67 13.66 -28.35
CA THR A 156 -6.58 12.68 -28.95
C THR A 156 -7.94 13.32 -29.20
N GLU A 157 -8.58 12.92 -30.29
CA GLU A 157 -9.93 13.37 -30.59
C GLU A 157 -10.88 12.90 -29.47
N PRO A 158 -11.69 13.81 -28.88
CA PRO A 158 -12.62 13.42 -27.83
C PRO A 158 -13.61 12.37 -28.33
N PRO A 159 -13.92 11.35 -27.52
CA PRO A 159 -14.90 10.35 -27.90
C PRO A 159 -16.27 10.99 -28.04
N ASP A 160 -17.07 10.45 -28.95
CA ASP A 160 -18.45 10.86 -29.14
C ASP A 160 -19.32 10.37 -27.97
N LEU A 161 -19.97 11.30 -27.26
CA LEU A 161 -20.80 11.02 -26.09
C LEU A 161 -22.29 11.03 -26.40
N THR A 162 -22.67 11.16 -27.68
CA THR A 162 -24.08 11.15 -28.09
C THR A 162 -24.70 9.74 -28.05
N ASN A 163 -23.87 8.69 -28.10
CA ASN A 163 -24.34 7.31 -28.01
C ASN A 163 -24.53 6.86 -26.55
N ASN A 164 -25.79 6.67 -26.17
CA ASN A 164 -26.20 6.25 -24.83
C ASN A 164 -25.89 4.77 -24.51
N HIS A 165 -25.74 3.92 -25.52
CA HIS A 165 -25.57 2.47 -25.34
C HIS A 165 -24.11 2.02 -25.28
N TRP A 166 -23.16 2.94 -25.49
CA TRP A 166 -21.73 2.65 -25.52
C TRP A 166 -21.01 3.40 -24.40
N ASP A 167 -20.24 2.68 -23.58
CA ASP A 167 -19.37 3.29 -22.57
C ASP A 167 -17.96 3.50 -23.16
N GLU A 168 -17.68 4.75 -23.53
CA GLU A 168 -16.42 5.17 -24.10
C GLU A 168 -15.30 5.31 -23.06
N TYR A 169 -15.62 5.25 -21.77
CA TYR A 169 -14.68 5.52 -20.69
C TYR A 169 -13.41 4.66 -20.76
N TYR A 170 -13.52 3.40 -21.16
CA TYR A 170 -12.38 2.47 -21.26
C TYR A 170 -11.48 2.73 -22.47
N VAL A 171 -12.00 3.40 -23.49
CA VAL A 171 -11.30 3.73 -24.74
C VAL A 171 -10.61 5.10 -24.66
N ARG A 172 -10.94 5.90 -23.64
CA ARG A 172 -10.26 7.18 -23.38
C ARG A 172 -8.75 6.98 -23.21
N ASP A 173 -8.01 8.03 -23.59
CA ASP A 173 -6.56 8.06 -23.46
C ASP A 173 -6.10 7.75 -22.02
N MET A 174 -4.96 7.08 -21.92
CA MET A 174 -4.40 6.67 -20.63
C MET A 174 -4.10 7.88 -19.72
N SER A 175 -3.63 9.01 -20.27
CA SER A 175 -3.29 10.19 -19.46
C SER A 175 -4.55 10.80 -18.85
N GLU A 176 -5.64 10.81 -19.62
CA GLU A 176 -6.96 11.23 -19.17
C GLU A 176 -7.51 10.32 -18.08
N ARG A 177 -7.42 9.00 -18.28
CA ARG A 177 -7.87 8.00 -17.29
C ARG A 177 -7.10 8.11 -15.98
N PHE A 178 -5.79 8.37 -16.01
CA PHE A 178 -5.01 8.64 -14.79
C PHE A 178 -5.47 9.91 -14.08
N CYS A 179 -5.68 11.00 -14.81
CA CYS A 179 -6.18 12.24 -14.20
C CYS A 179 -7.57 12.05 -13.57
N LEU A 180 -8.49 11.37 -14.26
CA LEU A 180 -9.82 11.07 -13.72
C LEU A 180 -9.77 10.15 -12.50
N MET A 181 -8.85 9.17 -12.49
CA MET A 181 -8.59 8.33 -11.32
C MET A 181 -8.18 9.18 -10.11
N PHE A 182 -7.15 10.01 -10.24
CA PHE A 182 -6.68 10.86 -9.13
C PHE A 182 -7.75 11.82 -8.66
N ILE A 183 -8.47 12.46 -9.59
CA ILE A 183 -9.55 13.38 -9.26
C ILE A 183 -10.64 12.65 -8.48
N HIS A 184 -11.09 11.49 -8.97
CA HIS A 184 -12.11 10.68 -8.30
C HIS A 184 -11.69 10.32 -6.87
N GLU A 185 -10.45 9.87 -6.67
CA GLU A 185 -9.94 9.48 -5.36
C GLU A 185 -9.86 10.69 -4.40
N LEU A 186 -9.33 11.82 -4.89
CA LEU A 186 -9.20 13.06 -4.14
C LEU A 186 -10.55 13.63 -3.69
N ILE A 187 -11.51 13.76 -4.62
CA ILE A 187 -12.83 14.32 -4.27
C ILE A 187 -13.67 13.35 -3.43
N SER A 188 -13.41 12.05 -3.54
CA SER A 188 -14.11 11.06 -2.73
C SER A 188 -13.75 11.20 -1.26
N LYS A 189 -12.50 11.59 -0.97
CA LYS A 189 -12.01 11.77 0.40
C LYS A 189 -12.10 13.21 0.91
N TYR A 190 -11.82 14.22 0.08
CA TYR A 190 -11.67 15.61 0.50
C TYR A 190 -12.77 16.56 -0.03
N GLY A 191 -13.67 16.05 -0.89
CA GLY A 191 -14.77 16.81 -1.47
C GLY A 191 -14.42 17.55 -2.77
N SER A 192 -15.45 18.08 -3.44
CA SER A 192 -15.34 18.64 -4.81
C SER A 192 -14.93 20.12 -4.88
N ASN A 193 -14.81 20.82 -3.75
CA ASN A 193 -14.60 22.28 -3.73
C ASN A 193 -13.30 22.72 -4.40
N ALA A 194 -12.19 22.02 -4.16
CA ALA A 194 -10.89 22.36 -4.74
C ALA A 194 -10.86 22.10 -6.26
N LEU A 195 -11.52 21.02 -6.71
CA LEU A 195 -11.68 20.70 -8.14
C LEU A 195 -12.50 21.78 -8.88
N ILE A 196 -13.58 22.26 -8.26
CA ILE A 196 -14.41 23.34 -8.82
C ILE A 196 -13.59 24.64 -8.93
N LYS A 197 -12.79 25.00 -7.90
CA LYS A 197 -11.88 26.15 -7.96
C LYS A 197 -10.86 26.03 -9.10
N ALA A 198 -10.38 24.82 -9.38
CA ALA A 198 -9.45 24.55 -10.49
C ALA A 198 -10.09 24.66 -11.88
N LYS A 199 -11.41 24.92 -11.96
CA LYS A 199 -12.20 25.07 -13.20
C LYS A 199 -12.27 23.81 -14.05
N PHE A 200 -12.39 22.64 -13.40
CA PHE A 200 -12.52 21.35 -14.10
C PHE A 200 -13.68 21.34 -15.10
N VAL A 201 -14.81 21.93 -14.72
CA VAL A 201 -16.02 21.95 -15.55
C VAL A 201 -15.78 22.75 -16.82
N GLU A 202 -15.27 23.97 -16.68
CA GLU A 202 -15.10 24.92 -17.77
C GLU A 202 -13.90 24.59 -18.67
N LYS A 203 -12.82 24.07 -18.09
CA LYS A 203 -11.59 23.78 -18.83
C LYS A 203 -11.60 22.46 -19.57
N TRP A 204 -12.34 21.47 -19.08
CA TRP A 204 -12.32 20.12 -19.64
C TRP A 204 -13.70 19.50 -19.86
N LEU A 205 -14.55 19.41 -18.83
CA LEU A 205 -15.84 18.69 -18.94
C LEU A 205 -16.74 19.31 -20.01
N ALA A 206 -16.84 20.63 -20.05
CA ALA A 206 -17.65 21.37 -20.99
C ALA A 206 -17.15 21.29 -22.44
N LYS A 207 -15.89 20.88 -22.66
CA LYS A 207 -15.27 20.79 -23.99
C LYS A 207 -15.38 19.38 -24.60
N GLN A 208 -15.99 18.43 -23.89
CA GLN A 208 -16.29 17.11 -24.45
C GLN A 208 -17.42 17.20 -25.49
N LYS A 209 -17.49 16.20 -26.38
CA LYS A 209 -18.49 16.11 -27.45
C LYS A 209 -19.86 15.63 -26.92
N TRP A 210 -20.55 16.52 -26.20
CA TRP A 210 -21.91 16.26 -25.71
C TRP A 210 -23.00 16.41 -26.79
N GLY A 211 -22.67 16.97 -27.95
CA GLY A 211 -23.59 17.32 -29.03
C GLY A 211 -23.40 18.77 -29.48
N GLU A 212 -23.78 19.07 -30.73
CA GLU A 212 -23.62 20.39 -31.36
C GLU A 212 -24.65 21.41 -30.82
N ASP A 213 -25.89 20.99 -30.64
CA ASP A 213 -26.97 21.88 -30.18
C ASP A 213 -27.00 22.01 -28.65
N PRO A 214 -27.30 23.20 -28.10
CA PRO A 214 -27.41 23.39 -26.65
C PRO A 214 -28.44 22.46 -26.00
N ALA A 215 -29.58 22.23 -26.65
CA ALA A 215 -30.62 21.32 -26.16
C ALA A 215 -30.17 19.86 -26.19
N ALA A 216 -29.51 19.43 -27.27
CA ALA A 216 -28.96 18.08 -27.41
C ALA A 216 -27.87 17.82 -26.37
N ARG A 217 -26.99 18.80 -26.13
CA ARG A 217 -25.95 18.74 -25.11
C ARG A 217 -26.51 18.49 -23.71
N ILE A 218 -27.56 19.21 -23.30
CA ILE A 218 -28.20 19.02 -21.99
C ILE A 218 -28.87 17.65 -21.91
N HIS A 219 -29.57 17.25 -22.98
CA HIS A 219 -30.24 15.94 -23.04
C HIS A 219 -29.23 14.78 -22.95
N ASN A 220 -28.17 14.81 -23.76
CA ASN A 220 -27.15 13.77 -23.80
C ASN A 220 -26.33 13.73 -22.51
N PHE A 221 -25.99 14.89 -21.93
CA PHE A 221 -25.36 14.94 -20.63
C PHE A 221 -26.24 14.31 -19.55
N LYS A 222 -27.54 14.61 -19.54
CA LYS A 222 -28.48 13.98 -18.62
C LYS A 222 -28.57 12.46 -18.84
N ALA A 223 -28.76 12.03 -20.09
CA ALA A 223 -28.85 10.61 -20.44
C ALA A 223 -27.58 9.84 -20.07
N TYR A 224 -26.40 10.42 -20.29
CA TYR A 224 -25.12 9.86 -19.88
C TYR A 224 -25.09 9.62 -18.37
N MET A 225 -25.50 10.62 -17.57
CA MET A 225 -25.49 10.53 -16.11
C MET A 225 -26.50 9.52 -15.55
N ASP A 226 -27.63 9.34 -16.24
CA ASP A 226 -28.69 8.43 -15.81
C ASP A 226 -28.42 6.97 -16.22
N LEU A 227 -27.68 6.74 -17.32
CA LEU A 227 -27.49 5.41 -17.91
C LEU A 227 -26.13 4.76 -17.62
N LYS A 228 -25.09 5.55 -17.31
CA LYS A 228 -23.72 5.04 -17.14
C LYS A 228 -23.30 5.00 -15.67
N ASP A 229 -22.44 4.04 -15.35
CA ASP A 229 -21.85 3.87 -14.01
C ASP A 229 -20.32 3.81 -14.13
N ASN A 230 -19.71 4.96 -14.42
CA ASN A 230 -18.27 5.10 -14.54
C ASN A 230 -17.74 6.23 -13.65
N ARG A 231 -16.42 6.27 -13.42
CA ARG A 231 -15.79 7.26 -12.51
C ARG A 231 -16.11 8.70 -12.87
N LEU A 232 -16.38 9.00 -14.15
CA LEU A 232 -16.78 10.34 -14.57
C LEU A 232 -18.17 10.71 -14.01
N VAL A 233 -19.12 9.78 -14.01
CA VAL A 233 -20.44 9.98 -13.39
C VAL A 233 -20.29 10.23 -11.89
N GLU A 234 -19.49 9.42 -11.19
CA GLU A 234 -19.22 9.59 -9.75
C GLU A 234 -18.58 10.96 -9.44
N VAL A 235 -17.65 11.41 -10.30
CA VAL A 235 -17.03 12.74 -10.18
C VAL A 235 -18.07 13.85 -10.35
N VAL A 236 -18.92 13.74 -11.38
CA VAL A 236 -19.95 14.74 -11.67
C VAL A 236 -21.01 14.78 -10.58
N ASP A 237 -21.43 13.64 -10.02
CA ASP A 237 -22.42 13.61 -8.94
C ASP A 237 -21.91 14.28 -7.65
N ARG A 238 -20.62 14.13 -7.34
CA ARG A 238 -19.96 14.88 -6.26
C ARG A 238 -19.82 16.37 -6.57
N ILE A 239 -19.78 16.78 -7.83
CA ILE A 239 -19.84 18.20 -8.22
C ILE A 239 -21.27 18.73 -8.06
N LYS A 240 -22.29 17.96 -8.47
CA LYS A 240 -23.72 18.31 -8.34
C LYS A 240 -24.16 18.48 -6.88
N SER A 241 -23.52 17.81 -5.91
CA SER A 241 -23.84 17.99 -4.49
C SER A 241 -23.41 19.35 -3.94
N SER A 242 -22.48 20.05 -4.60
CA SER A 242 -22.01 21.39 -4.20
C SER A 242 -22.78 22.49 -4.94
N LYS A 243 -23.24 23.51 -4.21
CA LYS A 243 -23.90 24.70 -4.79
C LYS A 243 -23.02 25.41 -5.83
N ARG A 244 -21.69 25.44 -5.60
CA ARG A 244 -20.73 26.03 -6.54
C ARG A 244 -20.57 25.16 -7.79
N GLY A 245 -20.59 23.84 -7.62
CA GLY A 245 -20.52 22.90 -8.73
C GLY A 245 -21.75 22.94 -9.63
N LEU A 246 -22.94 23.03 -9.05
CA LEU A 246 -24.18 23.24 -9.82
C LEU A 246 -24.13 24.53 -10.65
N ARG A 247 -23.68 25.64 -10.08
CA ARG A 247 -23.52 26.91 -10.82
C ARG A 247 -22.51 26.78 -11.96
N ALA A 248 -21.40 26.06 -11.76
CA ALA A 248 -20.41 25.84 -12.81
C ALA A 248 -20.99 24.98 -13.95
N LEU A 249 -21.78 23.94 -13.63
CA LEU A 249 -22.46 23.10 -14.64
C LEU A 249 -23.54 23.88 -15.41
N GLU A 250 -24.26 24.77 -14.73
CA GLU A 250 -25.25 25.67 -15.34
C GLU A 250 -24.57 26.69 -16.28
N GLN A 251 -23.52 27.35 -15.81
CA GLN A 251 -22.74 28.31 -16.62
C GLN A 251 -22.08 27.64 -17.83
N ALA A 252 -21.73 26.36 -17.73
CA ALA A 252 -21.20 25.56 -18.83
C ALA A 252 -22.28 25.02 -19.78
N GLY A 253 -23.57 25.30 -19.54
CA GLY A 253 -24.67 24.84 -20.37
C GLY A 253 -24.84 23.31 -20.39
N LEU A 254 -24.51 22.63 -19.29
CA LEU A 254 -24.66 21.17 -19.15
C LEU A 254 -25.96 20.79 -18.44
N ILE A 255 -26.50 21.69 -17.60
CA ILE A 255 -27.72 21.46 -16.82
C ILE A 255 -28.61 22.71 -16.87
N ASN A 256 -29.93 22.51 -16.90
CA ASN A 256 -30.92 23.57 -16.74
C ASN A 256 -31.36 23.73 -15.27
N ASN A 257 -31.56 24.97 -14.84
CA ASN A 257 -31.90 25.33 -13.45
C ASN A 257 -33.39 25.11 -13.10
N SER A 258 -33.98 23.99 -13.52
CA SER A 258 -35.39 23.68 -13.27
C SER A 258 -35.68 23.32 -11.80
N ARG A 259 -34.64 23.05 -10.99
CA ARG A 259 -34.78 22.73 -9.55
C ARG A 259 -35.23 23.90 -8.67
N ARG A 260 -35.36 25.12 -9.21
CA ARG A 260 -36.05 26.22 -8.52
C ARG A 260 -37.58 26.13 -8.64
N LEU A 261 -38.12 25.39 -9.61
CA LEU A 261 -39.57 25.29 -9.83
C LEU A 261 -40.20 24.09 -9.10
N THR A 262 -39.47 22.99 -8.90
CA THR A 262 -39.99 21.78 -8.22
C THR A 262 -40.08 21.90 -6.69
N ARG A 263 -39.25 22.75 -6.06
CA ARG A 263 -39.28 22.93 -4.60
C ARG A 263 -40.58 23.51 -4.06
N THR A 264 -41.39 24.18 -4.88
CA THR A 264 -42.70 24.69 -4.48
C THR A 264 -43.81 23.65 -4.65
N THR A 265 -43.58 22.60 -5.44
CA THR A 265 -44.58 21.55 -5.72
C THR A 265 -44.39 20.35 -4.80
N ASP A 266 -43.15 20.00 -4.46
CA ASP A 266 -42.84 18.86 -3.57
C ASP A 266 -43.35 19.08 -2.13
N VAL A 267 -43.35 20.33 -1.63
CA VAL A 267 -43.86 20.65 -0.28
C VAL A 267 -45.39 20.59 -0.21
N ILE A 268 -46.09 20.69 -1.34
CA ILE A 268 -47.55 20.59 -1.38
C ILE A 268 -47.99 19.11 -1.44
N MET A 269 -47.20 18.24 -2.08
CA MET A 269 -47.47 16.80 -2.13
C MET A 269 -47.06 16.05 -0.84
N GLU A 270 -46.03 16.51 -0.11
CA GLU A 270 -45.62 15.86 1.15
C GLU A 270 -46.68 15.96 2.27
N ILE A 271 -47.66 16.89 2.17
CA ILE A 271 -48.71 17.04 3.20
C ILE A 271 -49.92 16.12 2.92
N GLU A 272 -50.10 15.61 1.70
CA GLU A 272 -51.26 14.78 1.34
C GLU A 272 -50.99 13.27 1.36
N GLU A 273 -49.73 12.81 1.33
CA GLU A 273 -49.38 11.37 1.29
C GLU A 273 -49.09 10.74 2.67
N GLU A 274 -49.12 11.47 3.78
CA GLU A 274 -48.82 10.92 5.12
C GLU A 274 -49.99 10.17 5.80
N ILE A 275 -51.09 9.92 5.07
CA ILE A 275 -52.25 9.18 5.57
C ILE A 275 -52.57 8.03 4.61
N VAL A 276 -51.99 6.85 4.88
CA VAL A 276 -52.49 5.47 4.62
C VAL A 276 -51.36 4.51 4.23
N GLY A 277 -51.12 3.50 5.07
CA GLY A 277 -50.80 2.14 4.60
C GLY A 277 -49.41 1.58 4.90
N GLU A 278 -49.37 0.64 5.84
CA GLU A 278 -48.23 -0.22 6.19
C GLU A 278 -47.81 -1.23 5.08
N ALA A 279 -46.54 -1.67 5.20
CA ALA A 279 -45.96 -2.97 4.85
C ALA A 279 -45.19 -3.15 3.52
N GLY A 280 -43.86 -3.37 3.66
CA GLY A 280 -43.00 -4.08 2.70
C GLY A 280 -41.51 -3.71 2.78
N PRO A 281 -40.61 -4.59 3.30
CA PRO A 281 -39.19 -4.27 3.43
C PRO A 281 -38.42 -4.65 2.15
N VAL A 282 -37.87 -3.66 1.43
CA VAL A 282 -36.89 -3.93 0.37
C VAL A 282 -35.50 -4.01 0.99
N ASN A 283 -35.07 -5.25 1.21
CA ASN A 283 -33.69 -5.62 1.54
C ASN A 283 -32.71 -5.04 0.51
N ARG A 284 -31.97 -3.99 0.90
CA ARG A 284 -30.64 -3.70 0.34
C ARG A 284 -29.64 -3.82 1.48
N VAL A 285 -29.13 -5.04 1.65
CA VAL A 285 -27.99 -5.34 2.51
C VAL A 285 -26.78 -4.58 1.94
N ARG A 286 -26.55 -3.36 2.46
CA ARG A 286 -25.23 -2.73 2.42
C ARG A 286 -24.31 -3.61 3.24
N ARG A 287 -23.30 -4.22 2.61
CA ARG A 287 -22.19 -4.83 3.35
C ARG A 287 -21.52 -3.72 4.17
N PRO A 288 -21.53 -3.77 5.50
CA PRO A 288 -20.74 -2.84 6.29
C PRO A 288 -19.27 -3.17 6.05
N MET A 289 -18.49 -2.17 5.65
CA MET A 289 -17.04 -2.22 5.76
C MET A 289 -16.74 -2.48 7.24
N ARG A 290 -16.17 -3.66 7.51
CA ARG A 290 -15.92 -4.18 8.84
C ARG A 290 -14.91 -3.25 9.52
N GLU A 291 -15.39 -2.30 10.31
CA GLU A 291 -14.59 -1.58 11.27
C GLU A 291 -14.11 -2.62 12.30
N THR A 292 -12.87 -3.09 12.14
CA THR A 292 -12.23 -3.99 13.10
C THR A 292 -12.13 -3.27 14.44
N SER A 293 -12.97 -3.66 15.39
CA SER A 293 -12.92 -3.22 16.78
C SER A 293 -11.54 -3.52 17.38
N ALA A 294 -11.04 -2.63 18.24
CA ALA A 294 -9.78 -2.78 18.96
C ALA A 294 -9.70 -4.10 19.77
N GLU A 295 -10.86 -4.67 20.10
CA GLU A 295 -11.01 -5.97 20.77
C GLU A 295 -10.74 -7.15 19.83
N GLU A 296 -11.16 -7.06 18.56
CA GLU A 296 -10.86 -8.06 17.51
C GLU A 296 -9.36 -8.05 17.16
N GLN A 297 -8.71 -6.89 17.26
CA GLN A 297 -7.26 -6.76 17.10
C GLN A 297 -6.46 -7.32 18.29
N ARG A 298 -7.01 -7.28 19.51
CA ARG A 298 -6.42 -7.94 20.69
C ARG A 298 -6.54 -9.46 20.62
N LEU A 299 -7.69 -9.98 20.18
CA LEU A 299 -7.89 -11.42 19.95
C LEU A 299 -6.94 -11.96 18.88
N ARG A 300 -6.69 -11.22 17.79
CA ARG A 300 -5.71 -11.62 16.77
C ARG A 300 -4.26 -11.59 17.26
N ARG A 301 -3.93 -10.73 18.22
CA ARG A 301 -2.61 -10.72 18.88
C ARG A 301 -2.42 -11.92 19.81
N GLN A 302 -3.49 -12.40 20.47
CA GLN A 302 -3.44 -13.64 21.26
C GLN A 302 -3.34 -14.92 20.40
N HIS A 303 -3.82 -14.88 19.16
CA HIS A 303 -3.96 -16.07 18.30
C HIS A 303 -2.80 -16.36 17.34
N ARG A 304 -1.65 -15.69 17.46
CA ARG A 304 -0.52 -15.87 16.53
C ARG A 304 0.85 -15.84 17.21
N GLU A 305 1.09 -16.80 18.09
CA GLU A 305 2.43 -17.10 18.59
C GLU A 305 2.73 -18.57 18.25
N ALA A 306 3.40 -18.77 17.11
CA ALA A 306 4.12 -20.00 16.83
C ALA A 306 5.56 -19.77 17.28
N MET A 307 6.09 -20.67 18.09
CA MET A 307 7.47 -20.58 18.57
C MET A 307 8.33 -21.45 17.66
N VAL A 308 9.36 -20.86 17.03
CA VAL A 308 10.27 -21.60 16.15
C VAL A 308 11.59 -21.83 16.88
N LEU A 309 11.94 -23.08 17.14
CA LEU A 309 13.19 -23.49 17.79
C LEU A 309 14.04 -24.27 16.79
N ASN A 310 15.16 -23.69 16.36
CA ASN A 310 16.14 -24.35 15.50
C ASN A 310 17.53 -24.18 16.11
N ASP A 311 18.21 -25.29 16.38
CA ASP A 311 19.57 -25.33 16.95
C ASP A 311 20.67 -24.90 15.95
N GLY A 312 20.31 -24.42 14.76
CA GLY A 312 21.21 -23.79 13.79
C GLY A 312 22.05 -24.74 12.94
N THR A 313 21.90 -26.06 13.12
CA THR A 313 22.66 -27.09 12.39
C THR A 313 22.01 -27.53 11.08
N ARG A 314 20.79 -27.09 10.78
CA ARG A 314 20.05 -27.42 9.54
C ARG A 314 19.10 -26.27 9.09
N PRO A 315 18.72 -26.22 7.80
CA PRO A 315 17.68 -25.31 7.31
C PRO A 315 16.34 -25.57 7.99
N PHE A 316 15.53 -24.52 8.17
CA PHE A 316 14.26 -24.59 8.89
C PHE A 316 13.29 -25.63 8.33
N GLY A 317 12.91 -26.59 9.18
CA GLY A 317 11.92 -27.62 8.90
C GLY A 317 10.58 -27.33 9.58
N ARG A 318 9.53 -28.06 9.20
CA ARG A 318 8.20 -27.95 9.82
C ARG A 318 8.21 -28.41 11.29
N GLU A 319 9.13 -29.30 11.62
CA GLU A 319 9.43 -29.82 12.94
C GLU A 319 9.99 -28.77 13.91
N ASP A 320 10.54 -27.67 13.39
CA ASP A 320 11.09 -26.60 14.22
C ASP A 320 9.99 -25.62 14.68
N ILE A 321 8.73 -25.83 14.25
CA ILE A 321 7.58 -24.95 14.51
C ILE A 321 6.67 -25.57 15.57
N ILE A 322 6.60 -24.94 16.74
CA ILE A 322 5.74 -25.34 17.85
C ILE A 322 4.51 -24.41 17.85
N GLU A 323 3.37 -24.98 17.48
CA GLU A 323 2.06 -24.33 17.55
C GLU A 323 1.32 -24.81 18.81
N ARG A 324 0.56 -23.93 19.46
CA ARG A 324 -0.24 -24.30 20.64
C ARG A 324 -1.44 -25.14 20.20
N ASP A 325 -1.45 -26.42 20.57
CA ASP A 325 -2.53 -27.35 20.20
C ASP A 325 -3.79 -27.10 21.05
N HIS A 326 -4.95 -26.94 20.39
CA HIS A 326 -6.24 -26.70 21.04
C HIS A 326 -7.17 -27.89 20.83
N GLY A 327 -6.94 -28.95 21.61
CA GLY A 327 -7.78 -30.14 21.60
C GLY A 327 -7.73 -30.91 22.91
N SER A 328 -8.52 -30.50 23.91
CA SER A 328 -9.11 -31.44 24.88
C SER A 328 -10.39 -30.86 25.48
N PRO A 329 -11.47 -31.66 25.63
CA PRO A 329 -12.77 -31.19 26.04
C PRO A 329 -12.84 -30.97 27.55
N THR A 330 -13.53 -29.90 27.95
CA THR A 330 -13.87 -29.58 29.33
C THR A 330 -14.81 -30.64 29.90
N SER A 331 -14.31 -31.56 30.72
CA SER A 331 -15.12 -32.29 31.70
C SER A 331 -15.12 -31.50 33.00
N ALA A 332 -16.26 -30.90 33.34
CA ALA A 332 -16.50 -30.34 34.67
C ALA A 332 -17.41 -31.31 35.45
N PRO A 333 -17.14 -31.60 36.74
CA PRO A 333 -18.20 -31.98 37.67
C PRO A 333 -19.08 -30.78 38.04
#